data_AF-A0A6B0Y8H1-F1
#
_entry.id   AF-A0A6B0Y8H1-F1
#
_cell.length_a   1.000
_cell.length_b   1.000
_cell.length_c   1.000
_cell.angle_alpha   90.00
_cell.angle_beta   90.00
_cell.angle_gamma   90.00
#
_symmetry.space_group_name_H-M   'P 1'
#
loop_
_entity.id
_entity.type
_entity.pdbx_description
1 polymer ?
#
loop_
_entity_poly.entity_id
_entity_poly.type
_entity_poly.pdbx_seq_one_letter_code
_entity_poly.pdbx_strand_id
1 'polypeptide(L)'
;MLELLRTFKPFQSLTAAALAAVEQHADRLRLPEQRWLRRRGQPLTRDLFLIDGTVSVRGANGTHRVTARETGGESLNELAGDGVEISTVTTVEIIAVDLARVRPILEGRTSVAAPEVSVVDEWMHALLEGPVMRWFPPRTWARLLRAGRARRVRQGDLVVAQGETSDHIIVVGSGTAVSGEARFGPGDFFAEESALTKLPAAADVIMETDGVVVAFPAEDVLALIGEYDAPDGDPPQRLDLDTVSTAREQEALAGLAPGSPVAVRGGDPGRRLVVAAKLLRRGFAVV
;
A
#
# COMPACT_ATOMS: atom_id res chain seq x y z
N MET A 1 12.40 -9.53 4.52
CA MET A 1 13.66 -8.82 4.77
C MET A 1 13.83 -8.59 6.29
N LEU A 2 12.74 -8.33 7.01
CA LEU A 2 12.62 -8.41 8.48
C LEU A 2 13.46 -9.52 9.18
N GLU A 3 13.22 -10.80 8.91
CA GLU A 3 13.99 -11.89 9.58
C GLU A 3 15.51 -11.78 9.40
N LEU A 4 15.96 -11.18 8.29
CA LEU A 4 17.37 -10.97 8.01
C LEU A 4 17.93 -9.77 8.79
N LEU A 5 17.19 -8.68 8.89
CA LEU A 5 17.56 -7.53 9.74
C LEU A 5 17.80 -7.98 11.18
N ARG A 6 16.94 -8.87 11.69
CA ARG A 6 17.03 -9.45 13.04
C ARG A 6 18.34 -10.19 13.33
N THR A 7 19.10 -10.59 12.32
CA THR A 7 20.40 -11.26 12.51
C THR A 7 21.52 -10.28 12.89
N PHE A 8 21.38 -8.99 12.58
CA PHE A 8 22.40 -7.96 12.84
C PHE A 8 22.25 -7.33 14.23
N LYS A 9 23.37 -7.11 14.93
CA LYS A 9 23.42 -6.69 16.34
C LYS A 9 22.56 -5.46 16.64
N PRO A 10 22.56 -4.38 15.82
CA PRO A 10 21.76 -3.19 16.11
C PRO A 10 20.24 -3.44 16.11
N PHE A 11 19.79 -4.53 15.48
CA PHE A 11 18.38 -4.81 15.24
C PHE A 11 17.85 -6.02 16.02
N GLN A 12 18.72 -6.83 16.64
CA GLN A 12 18.35 -8.06 17.34
C GLN A 12 17.33 -7.85 18.47
N SER A 13 17.47 -6.76 19.23
CA SER A 13 16.60 -6.42 20.36
C SER A 13 15.37 -5.60 19.96
N LEU A 14 15.20 -5.29 18.68
CA LEU A 14 14.07 -4.49 18.21
C LEU A 14 12.79 -5.31 18.22
N THR A 15 11.69 -4.65 18.59
CA THR A 15 10.35 -5.18 18.36
C THR A 15 10.11 -5.34 16.86
N ALA A 16 9.14 -6.18 16.48
CA ALA A 16 8.76 -6.35 15.07
C ALA A 16 8.42 -5.00 14.39
N ALA A 17 7.96 -4.02 15.17
CA ALA A 17 7.66 -2.66 14.74
C ALA A 17 8.84 -1.83 14.34
N ALA A 18 9.79 -1.76 15.26
CA ALA A 18 11.01 -1.02 15.05
C ALA A 18 11.77 -1.65 13.89
N LEU A 19 11.70 -2.98 13.75
CA LEU A 19 12.23 -3.70 12.59
C LEU A 19 11.53 -3.31 11.27
N ALA A 20 10.20 -3.22 11.25
CA ALA A 20 9.43 -2.81 10.07
C ALA A 20 9.70 -1.34 9.69
N ALA A 21 9.80 -0.45 10.66
CA ALA A 21 10.18 0.94 10.44
C ALA A 21 11.62 1.08 9.92
N VAL A 22 12.54 0.22 10.38
CA VAL A 22 13.91 0.13 9.82
C VAL A 22 13.88 -0.38 8.38
N GLU A 23 13.05 -1.36 8.05
CA GLU A 23 12.93 -1.92 6.71
C GLU A 23 12.52 -0.86 5.66
N GLN A 24 11.67 0.11 6.02
CA GLN A 24 11.29 1.24 5.15
C GLN A 24 12.48 2.16 4.78
N HIS A 25 13.61 2.03 5.46
CA HIS A 25 14.81 2.82 5.26
C HIS A 25 16.04 1.96 4.93
N ALA A 26 15.81 0.71 4.52
CA ALA A 26 16.83 -0.28 4.19
C ALA A 26 16.64 -0.81 2.78
N ASP A 27 17.74 -0.87 2.01
CA ASP A 27 17.74 -1.48 0.67
C ASP A 27 18.57 -2.76 0.67
N ARG A 28 18.05 -3.83 0.04
CA ARG A 28 18.83 -5.04 -0.27
C ARG A 28 19.58 -4.82 -1.56
N LEU A 29 20.90 -4.98 -1.54
CA LEU A 29 21.72 -4.81 -2.73
C LEU A 29 22.57 -6.05 -2.96
N ARG A 30 22.64 -6.47 -4.22
CA ARG A 30 23.60 -7.47 -4.69
C ARG A 30 24.63 -6.76 -5.54
N LEU A 31 25.90 -6.84 -5.13
CA LEU A 31 26.99 -6.09 -5.76
C LEU A 31 28.05 -7.06 -6.29
N PRO A 32 28.56 -6.86 -7.52
CA PRO A 32 29.63 -7.69 -8.06
C PRO A 32 30.95 -7.46 -7.32
N GLU A 33 31.93 -8.33 -7.55
CA GLU A 33 33.30 -8.16 -7.06
C GLU A 33 33.99 -6.89 -7.61
N GLN A 34 35.07 -6.46 -6.94
CA GLN A 34 35.89 -5.29 -7.29
C GLN A 34 35.13 -3.95 -7.28
N ARG A 35 34.01 -3.86 -6.56
CA ARG A 35 33.21 -2.64 -6.42
C ARG A 35 33.58 -1.90 -5.14
N TRP A 36 33.74 -0.58 -5.24
CA TRP A 36 33.93 0.28 -4.08
C TRP A 36 32.61 0.51 -3.35
N LEU A 37 32.58 0.17 -2.06
CA LEU A 37 31.48 0.48 -1.14
C LEU A 37 31.75 1.81 -0.41
N ARG A 38 33.02 2.05 -0.05
CA ARG A 38 33.49 3.30 0.57
C ARG A 38 34.88 3.63 0.08
N ARG A 39 35.12 4.89 -0.30
CA ARG A 39 36.45 5.42 -0.64
C ARG A 39 36.91 6.40 0.43
N ARG A 40 38.23 6.52 0.59
CA ARG A 40 38.82 7.48 1.54
C ARG A 40 38.34 8.90 1.23
N GLY A 41 37.83 9.59 2.24
CA GLY A 41 37.30 10.95 2.11
C GLY A 41 35.86 11.05 1.58
N GLN A 42 35.21 9.93 1.23
CA GLN A 42 33.77 9.93 0.96
C GLN A 42 32.98 9.59 2.23
N PRO A 43 32.08 10.47 2.70
CA PRO A 43 31.17 10.11 3.77
C PRO A 43 30.22 9.03 3.27
N LEU A 44 30.05 7.98 4.06
CA LEU A 44 28.94 7.06 3.86
C LEU A 44 27.68 7.71 4.41
N THR A 45 26.66 7.80 3.58
CA THR A 45 25.31 8.21 3.99
C THR A 45 24.51 7.03 4.54
N ARG A 46 25.03 5.80 4.41
CA ARG A 46 24.37 4.56 4.80
C ARG A 46 25.31 3.60 5.49
N ASP A 47 24.74 2.83 6.41
CA ASP A 47 25.40 1.73 7.09
C ASP A 47 25.15 0.42 6.35
N LEU A 48 26.21 -0.37 6.21
CA LEU A 48 26.22 -1.54 5.34
C LEU A 48 26.38 -2.80 6.17
N PHE A 49 25.43 -3.72 6.04
CA PHE A 49 25.43 -5.00 6.74
C PHE A 49 25.63 -6.12 5.73
N LEU A 50 26.66 -6.93 5.93
CA LEU A 50 27.04 -8.00 5.01
C LEU A 50 26.23 -9.26 5.29
N ILE A 51 25.42 -9.69 4.32
CA ILE A 51 24.62 -10.92 4.37
C ILE A 51 25.45 -12.11 3.89
N ASP A 52 26.12 -11.94 2.76
CA ASP A 52 26.92 -12.98 2.13
C ASP A 52 28.07 -12.38 1.30
N GLY A 53 29.13 -13.16 1.11
CA GLY A 53 30.32 -12.80 0.36
C GLY A 53 31.46 -12.23 1.23
N THR A 54 32.48 -11.69 0.56
CA THR A 54 33.71 -11.17 1.19
C THR A 54 34.00 -9.75 0.73
N VAL A 55 34.31 -8.88 1.69
CA VAL A 55 34.79 -7.51 1.45
C VAL A 55 36.24 -7.35 1.88
N SER A 56 36.95 -6.41 1.28
CA SER A 56 38.28 -5.96 1.66
C SER A 56 38.13 -4.64 2.39
N VAL A 57 38.65 -4.57 3.61
CA VAL A 57 38.66 -3.39 4.46
C VAL A 57 40.11 -2.91 4.56
N ARG A 58 40.36 -1.68 4.12
CA ARG A 58 41.70 -1.07 4.12
C ARG A 58 41.73 0.13 5.05
N GLY A 59 42.33 -0.07 6.23
CA GLY A 59 42.49 0.97 7.24
C GLY A 59 43.96 1.33 7.48
N ALA A 60 44.21 2.07 8.57
CA ALA A 60 45.55 2.51 8.96
C ALA A 60 46.50 1.33 9.29
N ASN A 61 45.95 0.22 9.80
CA ASN A 61 46.70 -0.95 10.24
C ASN A 61 46.93 -1.98 9.13
N GLY A 62 46.56 -1.67 7.88
CA GLY A 62 46.70 -2.56 6.73
C GLY A 62 45.36 -2.97 6.09
N THR A 63 45.44 -3.93 5.15
CA THR A 63 44.27 -4.47 4.43
C THR A 63 43.93 -5.85 4.98
N HIS A 64 42.68 -6.07 5.35
CA HIS A 64 42.17 -7.37 5.78
C HIS A 64 40.86 -7.70 5.06
N ARG A 65 40.55 -8.99 4.95
CA ARG A 65 39.32 -9.49 4.33
C ARG A 65 38.34 -9.85 5.41
N VAL A 66 37.07 -9.50 5.20
CA VAL A 66 35.98 -9.74 6.15
C VAL A 66 34.84 -10.43 5.43
N THR A 67 34.40 -11.55 5.98
CA THR A 67 33.22 -12.30 5.53
C THR A 67 32.01 -11.99 6.39
N ALA A 68 30.81 -12.32 5.91
CA ALA A 68 29.56 -12.13 6.67
C ALA A 68 29.56 -12.81 8.05
N ARG A 69 30.23 -13.97 8.19
CA ARG A 69 30.35 -14.67 9.47
C ARG A 69 31.27 -13.92 10.44
N GLU A 70 32.34 -13.33 9.94
CA GLU A 70 33.35 -12.61 10.74
C GLU A 70 32.85 -11.24 11.22
N THR A 71 31.85 -10.64 10.55
CA THR A 71 31.24 -9.40 11.06
C THR A 71 30.50 -9.61 12.38
N GLY A 72 30.10 -10.84 12.71
CA GLY A 72 29.31 -11.13 13.91
C GLY A 72 27.99 -10.38 13.97
N GLY A 73 27.48 -9.91 12.83
CA GLY A 73 26.27 -9.10 12.74
C GLY A 73 26.48 -7.59 12.95
N GLU A 74 27.72 -7.10 13.04
CA GLU A 74 28.04 -5.67 13.08
C GLU A 74 27.99 -5.02 11.68
N SER A 75 27.83 -3.71 11.65
CA SER A 75 27.94 -2.90 10.43
C SER A 75 29.39 -2.93 9.93
N LEU A 76 29.58 -3.04 8.61
CA LEU A 76 30.90 -2.88 7.98
C LEU A 76 31.52 -1.52 8.32
N ASN A 77 30.70 -0.51 8.64
CA ASN A 77 31.16 0.81 9.01
C ASN A 77 31.76 0.84 10.42
N GLU A 78 31.16 0.12 11.37
CA GLU A 78 31.65 0.02 12.75
C GLU A 78 32.96 -0.77 12.82
N LEU A 79 33.04 -1.88 12.09
CA LEU A 79 34.26 -2.71 11.99
C LEU A 79 35.44 -1.94 11.36
N ALA A 80 35.13 -1.04 10.44
CA ALA A 80 36.12 -0.28 9.68
C ALA A 80 36.60 0.98 10.41
N GLY A 81 35.76 1.67 11.20
CA GLY A 81 36.09 2.96 11.80
C GLY A 81 36.23 4.11 10.79
N ASP A 82 36.82 5.22 11.23
CA ASP A 82 36.92 6.44 10.43
C ASP A 82 38.06 6.41 9.40
N GLY A 83 37.77 6.88 8.18
CA GLY A 83 38.76 7.07 7.12
C GLY A 83 39.14 5.81 6.33
N VAL A 84 38.42 4.72 6.51
CA VAL A 84 38.72 3.39 5.93
C VAL A 84 38.04 3.17 4.58
N GLU A 85 38.71 2.45 3.69
CA GLU A 85 38.17 2.09 2.38
C GLU A 85 37.61 0.67 2.39
N ILE A 86 36.49 0.47 1.70
CA ILE A 86 35.81 -0.83 1.63
C ILE A 86 35.52 -1.14 0.17
N SER A 87 35.94 -2.31 -0.28
CA SER A 87 35.61 -2.84 -1.61
C SER A 87 35.14 -4.29 -1.54
N THR A 88 34.33 -4.71 -2.49
CA THR A 88 33.88 -6.10 -2.62
C THR A 88 35.02 -6.93 -3.22
N VAL A 89 35.23 -8.15 -2.70
CA VAL A 89 36.22 -9.08 -3.28
C VAL A 89 35.58 -10.26 -3.98
N THR A 90 34.39 -10.66 -3.52
CA THR A 90 33.49 -11.55 -4.26
C THR A 90 32.25 -10.76 -4.65
N THR A 91 31.32 -11.40 -5.37
CA THR A 91 29.92 -10.94 -5.33
C THR A 91 29.47 -10.94 -3.86
N VAL A 92 28.84 -9.86 -3.44
CA VAL A 92 28.33 -9.70 -2.07
C VAL A 92 26.84 -9.40 -2.09
N GLU A 93 26.19 -9.81 -1.01
CA GLU A 93 24.83 -9.39 -0.70
C GLU A 93 24.85 -8.56 0.58
N ILE A 94 24.26 -7.37 0.53
CA ILE A 94 24.27 -6.41 1.64
C ILE A 94 22.89 -5.81 1.90
N ILE A 95 22.69 -5.36 3.13
CA ILE A 95 21.64 -4.40 3.48
C ILE A 95 22.28 -3.03 3.66
N ALA A 96 21.77 -2.02 2.97
CA ALA A 96 22.20 -0.63 3.12
C ALA A 96 21.11 0.19 3.84
N VAL A 97 21.38 0.62 5.07
CA VAL A 97 20.43 1.32 5.95
C VAL A 97 20.76 2.80 6.04
N ASP A 98 19.77 3.68 5.85
CA ASP A 98 19.90 5.12 6.14
C ASP A 98 19.92 5.35 7.65
N LEU A 99 21.13 5.38 8.22
CA LEU A 99 21.31 5.42 9.66
C LEU A 99 20.83 6.74 10.29
N ALA A 100 20.83 7.84 9.53
CA ALA A 100 20.29 9.11 10.03
C ALA A 100 18.77 9.03 10.25
N ARG A 101 18.06 8.29 9.39
CA ARG A 101 16.61 8.10 9.50
C ARG A 101 16.22 7.08 10.57
N VAL A 102 17.01 6.02 10.75
CA VAL A 102 16.68 4.97 11.73
C VAL A 102 17.25 5.23 13.13
N ARG A 103 18.19 6.15 13.31
CA ARG A 103 18.80 6.44 14.62
C ARG A 103 17.78 6.80 15.72
N PRO A 104 16.73 7.60 15.48
CA PRO A 104 15.69 7.86 16.49
C PRO A 104 14.94 6.59 16.95
N ILE A 105 14.77 5.60 16.06
CA ILE A 105 14.17 4.29 16.34
C ILE A 105 15.11 3.46 17.22
N LEU A 106 16.40 3.43 16.88
CA LEU A 106 17.42 2.68 17.62
C LEU A 106 17.66 3.25 19.03
N GLU A 107 17.60 4.58 19.18
CA GLU A 107 17.79 5.27 20.46
C GLU A 107 16.55 5.22 21.38
N GLY A 108 15.45 4.60 20.93
CA GLY A 108 14.18 4.56 21.67
C GLY A 108 13.55 5.94 21.91
N ARG A 109 14.04 6.98 21.20
CA ARG A 109 13.52 8.36 21.28
C ARG A 109 12.23 8.54 20.52
N THR A 110 11.97 7.65 19.58
CA THR A 110 10.64 7.44 19.02
C THR A 110 9.95 6.38 19.88
N SER A 111 8.75 6.69 20.39
CA SER A 111 7.84 5.64 20.88
C SER A 111 7.41 4.85 19.65
N VAL A 112 8.27 3.92 19.23
CA VAL A 112 7.88 2.89 18.29
C VAL A 112 7.09 1.93 19.16
N ALA A 113 5.79 2.20 19.24
CA ALA A 113 4.82 1.16 19.59
C ALA A 113 5.11 -0.07 18.73
N ALA A 114 4.45 -1.21 18.96
CA ALA A 114 4.27 -2.18 17.88
C ALA A 114 3.96 -1.41 16.55
N PRO A 115 4.08 -1.92 15.30
CA PRO A 115 3.01 -1.49 14.43
C PRO A 115 1.81 -2.17 15.12
N GLU A 116 1.16 -1.48 16.06
CA GLU A 116 -0.24 -1.26 15.82
C GLU A 116 -0.17 -0.71 14.42
N VAL A 117 -0.33 -1.59 13.43
CA VAL A 117 -0.68 -1.16 12.12
C VAL A 117 -1.90 -0.36 12.47
N SER A 118 -1.73 0.97 12.45
CA SER A 118 -2.78 1.85 12.86
C SER A 118 -3.93 1.36 12.02
N VAL A 119 -5.11 1.19 12.61
CA VAL A 119 -6.29 0.82 11.81
C VAL A 119 -6.28 1.71 10.55
N VAL A 120 -5.90 2.99 10.74
CA VAL A 120 -5.48 3.97 9.72
C VAL A 120 -4.52 3.41 8.67
N ASP A 121 -3.33 2.93 9.00
CA ASP A 121 -2.33 2.46 8.02
C ASP A 121 -2.76 1.22 7.23
N GLU A 122 -3.45 0.26 7.88
CA GLU A 122 -3.85 -1.01 7.26
C GLU A 122 -4.93 -0.80 6.19
N TRP A 123 -5.96 -0.02 6.52
CA TRP A 123 -7.01 0.30 5.55
C TRP A 123 -6.55 1.31 4.52
N MET A 124 -5.64 2.24 4.87
CA MET A 124 -5.09 3.18 3.90
C MET A 124 -4.31 2.45 2.81
N HIS A 125 -3.52 1.44 3.17
CA HIS A 125 -2.81 0.61 2.20
C HIS A 125 -3.79 -0.14 1.28
N ALA A 126 -4.78 -0.82 1.87
CA ALA A 126 -5.81 -1.54 1.12
C ALA A 126 -6.60 -0.61 0.18
N LEU A 127 -6.89 0.61 0.63
CA LEU A 127 -7.57 1.62 -0.15
C LEU A 127 -6.70 2.12 -1.32
N LEU A 128 -5.41 2.39 -1.09
CA LEU A 128 -4.48 2.88 -2.11
C LEU A 128 -4.21 1.84 -3.21
N GLU A 129 -4.17 0.56 -2.86
CA GLU A 129 -4.04 -0.55 -3.81
C GLU A 129 -5.39 -0.96 -4.44
N GLY A 130 -6.49 -0.56 -3.81
CA GLY A 130 -7.83 -0.91 -4.21
C GLY A 130 -8.24 -0.33 -5.56
N PRO A 131 -9.14 -1.01 -6.30
CA PRO A 131 -9.61 -0.56 -7.61
C PRO A 131 -10.33 0.80 -7.56
N VAL A 132 -10.85 1.19 -6.39
CA VAL A 132 -11.51 2.46 -6.15
C VAL A 132 -10.56 3.67 -6.32
N MET A 133 -9.25 3.49 -6.06
CA MET A 133 -8.30 4.60 -6.13
C MET A 133 -7.98 5.05 -7.55
N ARG A 134 -8.27 4.20 -8.53
CA ARG A 134 -8.16 4.54 -9.96
C ARG A 134 -9.07 5.70 -10.35
N TRP A 135 -10.14 5.95 -9.59
CA TRP A 135 -11.13 7.01 -9.86
C TRP A 135 -10.76 8.38 -9.31
N PHE A 136 -9.71 8.45 -8.50
CA PHE A 136 -9.28 9.68 -7.86
C PHE A 136 -7.90 10.07 -8.38
N PRO A 137 -7.72 11.29 -8.91
CA PRO A 137 -6.39 11.78 -9.27
C PRO A 137 -5.46 11.74 -8.05
N PRO A 138 -4.15 11.44 -8.20
CA PRO A 138 -3.22 11.37 -7.08
C PRO A 138 -3.20 12.62 -6.19
N ARG A 139 -3.40 13.80 -6.78
CA ARG A 139 -3.51 15.10 -6.07
C ARG A 139 -4.68 15.17 -5.08
N THR A 140 -5.72 14.35 -5.26
CA THR A 140 -6.92 14.32 -4.43
C THR A 140 -6.87 13.30 -3.30
N TRP A 141 -5.91 12.35 -3.34
CA TRP A 141 -5.83 11.24 -2.38
C TRP A 141 -5.70 11.73 -0.93
N ALA A 142 -4.85 12.73 -0.68
CA ALA A 142 -4.70 13.30 0.66
C ALA A 142 -6.01 13.91 1.22
N ARG A 143 -6.88 14.43 0.35
CA ARG A 143 -8.20 14.97 0.75
C ARG A 143 -9.19 13.82 1.03
N LEU A 144 -9.21 12.78 0.19
CA LEU A 144 -10.01 11.57 0.41
C LEU A 144 -9.63 10.88 1.73
N LEU A 145 -8.35 10.61 1.95
CA LEU A 145 -7.84 9.90 3.13
C LEU A 145 -8.23 10.61 4.45
N ARG A 146 -8.29 11.95 4.44
CA ARG A 146 -8.73 12.74 5.61
C ARG A 146 -10.23 12.69 5.88
N ALA A 147 -11.05 12.44 4.86
CA ALA A 147 -12.50 12.31 5.01
C ALA A 147 -12.92 10.94 5.57
N GLY A 148 -12.06 9.92 5.40
CA GLY A 148 -12.33 8.55 5.82
C GLY A 148 -12.45 8.41 7.34
N ARG A 149 -13.55 7.81 7.79
CA ARG A 149 -13.77 7.44 9.19
C ARG A 149 -13.69 5.94 9.37
N ALA A 150 -12.58 5.49 9.93
CA ALA A 150 -12.34 4.08 10.19
C ALA A 150 -13.09 3.58 11.42
N ARG A 151 -13.68 2.38 11.32
CA ARG A 151 -14.39 1.71 12.41
C ARG A 151 -14.01 0.24 12.43
N ARG A 152 -13.66 -0.26 13.62
CA ARG A 152 -13.49 -1.70 13.85
C ARG A 152 -14.86 -2.38 13.89
N VAL A 153 -14.93 -3.54 13.27
CA VAL A 153 -16.12 -4.38 13.17
C VAL A 153 -15.74 -5.82 13.47
N ARG A 154 -16.67 -6.56 14.06
CA ARG A 154 -16.52 -7.98 14.36
C ARG A 154 -17.26 -8.82 13.35
N GLN A 155 -16.86 -10.09 13.24
CA GLN A 155 -17.64 -11.10 12.55
C GLN A 155 -19.09 -11.08 13.03
N GLY A 156 -20.02 -11.08 12.08
CA GLY A 156 -21.46 -11.01 12.32
C GLY A 156 -22.02 -9.59 12.43
N ASP A 157 -21.18 -8.54 12.46
CA ASP A 157 -21.67 -7.16 12.51
C ASP A 157 -22.37 -6.78 11.20
N LEU A 158 -23.59 -6.24 11.32
CA LEU A 158 -24.32 -5.62 10.23
C LEU A 158 -23.73 -4.23 9.96
N VAL A 159 -23.15 -4.03 8.79
CA VAL A 159 -22.51 -2.77 8.38
C VAL A 159 -23.50 -1.88 7.64
N VAL A 160 -24.35 -2.48 6.80
CA VAL A 160 -25.43 -1.81 6.07
C VAL A 160 -26.66 -2.69 6.18
N ALA A 161 -27.79 -2.10 6.56
CA ALA A 161 -29.06 -2.80 6.60
C ALA A 161 -29.84 -2.60 5.29
N GLN A 162 -30.46 -3.66 4.81
CA GLN A 162 -31.37 -3.62 3.68
C GLN A 162 -32.51 -2.64 3.96
N GLY A 163 -32.82 -1.79 2.98
CA GLY A 163 -33.89 -0.80 3.10
C GLY A 163 -33.45 0.51 3.77
N GLU A 164 -32.21 0.61 4.28
CA GLU A 164 -31.68 1.87 4.78
C GLU A 164 -30.97 2.66 3.68
N THR A 165 -31.12 3.98 3.70
CA THR A 165 -30.35 4.87 2.83
C THR A 165 -29.03 5.21 3.52
N SER A 166 -27.92 5.00 2.82
CA SER A 166 -26.59 5.43 3.27
C SER A 166 -26.28 6.84 2.78
N ASP A 167 -25.52 7.60 3.56
CA ASP A 167 -24.84 8.83 3.11
C ASP A 167 -23.34 8.63 2.89
N HIS A 168 -22.87 7.39 3.06
CA HIS A 168 -21.46 7.04 3.04
C HIS A 168 -21.17 5.93 2.04
N ILE A 169 -20.07 6.09 1.32
CA ILE A 169 -19.44 5.00 0.58
C ILE A 169 -18.50 4.28 1.55
N ILE A 170 -18.61 2.97 1.66
CA ILE A 170 -17.87 2.19 2.64
C ILE A 170 -16.83 1.33 1.93
N VAL A 171 -15.60 1.37 2.41
CA VAL A 171 -14.49 0.56 1.92
C VAL A 171 -14.11 -0.46 2.99
N VAL A 172 -13.82 -1.70 2.58
CA VAL A 172 -13.22 -2.70 3.47
C VAL A 172 -11.74 -2.37 3.62
N GLY A 173 -11.32 -2.03 4.83
CA GLY A 173 -9.93 -1.81 5.18
C GLY A 173 -9.17 -3.09 5.46
N SER A 174 -9.79 -3.99 6.20
CA SER A 174 -9.28 -5.34 6.50
C SER A 174 -10.45 -6.28 6.81
N GLY A 175 -10.21 -7.58 6.66
CA GLY A 175 -11.25 -8.61 6.83
C GLY A 175 -12.07 -8.86 5.55
N THR A 176 -13.25 -9.43 5.71
CA THR A 176 -14.16 -9.74 4.59
C THR A 176 -15.61 -9.45 4.97
N ALA A 177 -16.33 -8.81 4.07
CA ALA A 177 -17.78 -8.60 4.16
C ALA A 177 -18.52 -9.37 3.07
N VAL A 178 -19.79 -9.68 3.31
CA VAL A 178 -20.66 -10.36 2.35
C VAL A 178 -22.00 -9.64 2.21
N SER A 179 -22.57 -9.67 1.00
CA SER A 179 -23.92 -9.19 0.70
C SER A 179 -24.58 -10.12 -0.30
N GLY A 180 -25.50 -10.96 0.17
CA GLY A 180 -26.01 -12.08 -0.63
C GLY A 180 -24.87 -12.99 -1.09
N GLU A 181 -24.68 -13.11 -2.41
CA GLU A 181 -23.60 -13.90 -3.02
C GLU A 181 -22.31 -13.10 -3.25
N ALA A 182 -22.34 -11.77 -3.08
CA ALA A 182 -21.17 -10.92 -3.27
C ALA A 182 -20.28 -10.92 -2.02
N ARG A 183 -18.96 -10.99 -2.24
CA ARG A 183 -17.93 -10.96 -1.19
C ARG A 183 -17.00 -9.78 -1.44
N PHE A 184 -16.69 -9.02 -0.39
CA PHE A 184 -15.87 -7.80 -0.43
C PHE A 184 -14.63 -8.01 0.43
N GLY A 185 -13.45 -7.90 -0.18
CA GLY A 185 -12.16 -7.96 0.48
C GLY A 185 -11.52 -6.57 0.65
N PRO A 186 -10.32 -6.49 1.25
CA PRO A 186 -9.62 -5.23 1.44
C PRO A 186 -9.48 -4.43 0.14
N GLY A 187 -9.84 -3.14 0.18
CA GLY A 187 -9.84 -2.23 -0.98
C GLY A 187 -11.14 -2.23 -1.80
N ASP A 188 -12.01 -3.22 -1.60
CA ASP A 188 -13.35 -3.21 -2.19
C ASP A 188 -14.28 -2.24 -1.45
N PHE A 189 -15.28 -1.76 -2.17
CA PHE A 189 -16.26 -0.81 -1.65
C PHE A 189 -17.69 -1.22 -1.93
N PHE A 190 -18.60 -0.75 -1.08
CA PHE A 190 -20.03 -0.99 -1.13
C PHE A 190 -20.81 0.22 -0.61
N ALA A 191 -22.14 0.12 -0.69
CA ALA A 191 -23.10 1.17 -0.38
C ALA A 191 -23.03 2.41 -1.29
N GLU A 192 -22.23 2.39 -2.36
CA GLU A 192 -22.09 3.49 -3.31
C GLU A 192 -23.41 3.82 -4.02
N GLU A 193 -24.19 2.80 -4.37
CA GLU A 193 -25.47 3.00 -5.04
C GLU A 193 -26.44 3.72 -4.10
N SER A 194 -26.53 3.28 -2.85
CA SER A 194 -27.37 3.94 -1.85
C SER A 194 -26.90 5.36 -1.55
N ALA A 195 -25.58 5.54 -1.35
CA ALA A 195 -24.96 6.82 -1.02
C ALA A 195 -25.14 7.90 -2.10
N LEU A 196 -25.02 7.50 -3.38
CA LEU A 196 -25.00 8.41 -4.52
C LEU A 196 -26.36 8.62 -5.16
N THR A 197 -27.21 7.58 -5.20
CA THR A 197 -28.56 7.68 -5.79
C THR A 197 -29.64 8.03 -4.77
N LYS A 198 -29.30 8.00 -3.47
CA LYS A 198 -30.24 8.13 -2.33
C LYS A 198 -31.34 7.09 -2.31
N LEU A 199 -31.15 5.99 -3.04
CA LEU A 199 -32.04 4.82 -2.96
C LEU A 199 -31.70 3.96 -1.73
N PRO A 200 -32.69 3.26 -1.15
CA PRO A 200 -32.44 2.30 -0.09
C PRO A 200 -31.48 1.19 -0.52
N ALA A 201 -30.66 0.69 0.41
CA ALA A 201 -29.77 -0.43 0.17
C ALA A 201 -30.57 -1.68 -0.25
N ALA A 202 -30.10 -2.34 -1.30
CA ALA A 202 -30.78 -3.50 -1.89
C ALA A 202 -30.65 -4.78 -1.05
N ALA A 203 -29.62 -4.88 -0.21
CA ALA A 203 -29.31 -6.05 0.60
C ALA A 203 -28.49 -5.66 1.84
N ASP A 204 -28.53 -6.54 2.84
CA ASP A 204 -27.67 -6.45 4.01
C ASP A 204 -26.20 -6.63 3.62
N VAL A 205 -25.31 -5.93 4.32
CA VAL A 205 -23.87 -6.16 4.27
C VAL A 205 -23.39 -6.55 5.66
N ILE A 206 -22.90 -7.77 5.80
CA ILE A 206 -22.50 -8.37 7.08
C ILE A 206 -21.01 -8.71 7.03
N MET A 207 -20.29 -8.44 8.11
CA MET A 207 -18.90 -8.88 8.24
C MET A 207 -18.81 -10.39 8.45
N GLU A 208 -18.01 -11.07 7.63
CA GLU A 208 -17.75 -12.50 7.75
C GLU A 208 -16.53 -12.79 8.64
N THR A 209 -15.61 -11.82 8.74
CA THR A 209 -14.47 -11.86 9.66
C THR A 209 -14.36 -10.55 10.43
N ASP A 210 -13.67 -10.58 11.56
CA ASP A 210 -13.22 -9.35 12.21
C ASP A 210 -12.40 -8.50 11.23
N GLY A 211 -12.50 -7.18 11.37
CA GLY A 211 -11.82 -6.28 10.46
C GLY A 211 -12.13 -4.81 10.68
N VAL A 212 -11.92 -4.04 9.61
CA VAL A 212 -12.04 -2.59 9.60
C VAL A 212 -12.84 -2.19 8.37
N VAL A 213 -13.80 -1.29 8.58
CA VAL A 213 -14.50 -0.60 7.50
C VAL A 213 -14.22 0.89 7.59
N VAL A 214 -14.19 1.57 6.45
CA VAL A 214 -13.90 3.00 6.36
C VAL A 214 -15.06 3.66 5.63
N ALA A 215 -15.75 4.57 6.31
CA ALA A 215 -16.86 5.31 5.75
C ALA A 215 -16.37 6.66 5.22
N PHE A 216 -16.66 6.94 3.95
CA PHE A 216 -16.40 8.22 3.29
C PHE A 216 -17.74 8.91 3.00
N PRO A 217 -17.93 10.18 3.41
CA PRO A 217 -19.11 10.95 3.02
C PRO A 217 -19.26 11.01 1.51
N ALA A 218 -20.47 10.76 1.00
CA ALA A 218 -20.72 10.75 -0.45
C ALA A 218 -20.42 12.10 -1.10
N GLU A 219 -20.71 13.19 -0.38
CA GLU A 219 -20.44 14.57 -0.81
C GLU A 219 -18.94 14.84 -1.01
N ASP A 220 -18.11 14.37 -0.07
CA ASP A 220 -16.66 14.51 -0.16
C ASP A 220 -16.14 13.72 -1.35
N VAL A 221 -16.60 12.48 -1.55
CA VAL A 221 -16.22 11.65 -2.69
C VAL A 221 -16.61 12.31 -4.02
N LEU A 222 -17.84 12.81 -4.14
CA LEU A 222 -18.32 13.49 -5.35
C LEU A 222 -17.50 14.74 -5.69
N ALA A 223 -17.11 15.52 -4.68
CA ALA A 223 -16.26 16.69 -4.87
C ALA A 223 -14.86 16.35 -5.42
N LEU A 224 -14.40 15.10 -5.24
CA LEU A 224 -13.10 14.63 -5.75
C LEU A 224 -13.16 14.04 -7.15
N ILE A 225 -14.28 13.42 -7.54
CA ILE A 225 -14.45 12.76 -8.84
C ILE A 225 -14.50 13.76 -10.00
N GLY A 226 -14.95 14.99 -9.74
CA GLY A 226 -15.00 16.05 -10.76
C GLY A 226 -13.63 16.39 -11.38
N GLU A 227 -12.54 15.91 -10.79
CA GLU A 227 -11.16 16.12 -11.23
C GLU A 227 -10.58 14.93 -12.03
N TYR A 228 -11.36 13.89 -12.34
CA TYR A 228 -10.91 12.65 -13.00
C TYR A 228 -10.26 12.92 -14.37
N ASP A 229 -8.96 12.67 -14.46
CA ASP A 229 -8.22 12.53 -15.71
C ASP A 229 -8.42 11.09 -16.18
N ALA A 230 -9.25 10.87 -17.21
CA ALA A 230 -9.39 9.55 -17.81
C ALA A 230 -8.02 9.07 -18.30
N PRO A 231 -7.60 7.82 -18.01
CA PRO A 231 -6.33 7.28 -18.47
C PRO A 231 -6.16 7.42 -20.00
N ASP A 232 -4.93 7.72 -20.42
CA ASP A 232 -4.56 7.78 -21.82
C ASP A 232 -4.70 6.39 -22.47
N GLY A 233 -5.68 6.26 -23.36
CA GLY A 233 -5.90 5.06 -24.15
C GLY A 233 -7.26 5.07 -24.86
N ASP A 234 -7.36 4.38 -25.99
CA ASP A 234 -8.64 4.11 -26.64
C ASP A 234 -9.10 2.69 -26.27
N PRO A 235 -9.92 2.52 -25.23
CA PRO A 235 -10.36 1.19 -24.82
C PRO A 235 -11.24 0.54 -25.88
N PRO A 236 -11.20 -0.80 -26.00
CA PRO A 236 -11.95 -1.55 -27.01
C PRO A 236 -13.46 -1.48 -26.81
N GLN A 237 -13.93 -1.10 -25.60
CA GLN A 237 -15.34 -0.94 -25.28
C GLN A 237 -15.58 0.42 -24.65
N ARG A 238 -16.71 1.05 -25.00
CA ARG A 238 -17.13 2.34 -24.48
C ARG A 238 -18.59 2.24 -24.04
N LEU A 239 -18.89 2.75 -22.86
CA LEU A 239 -20.23 2.88 -22.31
C LEU A 239 -20.51 4.37 -22.08
N ASP A 240 -21.42 4.91 -22.90
CA ASP A 240 -21.85 6.32 -22.80
C ASP A 240 -23.18 6.41 -22.04
N LEU A 241 -23.11 6.93 -20.82
CA LEU A 241 -24.25 7.04 -19.92
C LEU A 241 -25.25 8.13 -20.32
N ASP A 242 -24.89 9.05 -21.20
CA ASP A 242 -25.86 10.01 -21.76
C ASP A 242 -26.80 9.34 -22.76
N THR A 243 -26.36 8.24 -23.37
CA THR A 243 -27.13 7.47 -24.36
C THR A 243 -27.86 6.26 -23.76
N VAL A 244 -27.37 5.74 -22.63
CA VAL A 244 -27.97 4.60 -21.92
C VAL A 244 -28.85 5.12 -20.79
N SER A 245 -30.16 4.84 -20.82
CA SER A 245 -31.05 5.15 -19.70
C SER A 245 -30.84 4.17 -18.53
N THR A 246 -31.19 4.58 -17.31
CA THR A 246 -31.09 3.72 -16.11
C THR A 246 -31.84 2.39 -16.27
N ALA A 247 -32.97 2.40 -16.98
CA ALA A 247 -33.77 1.19 -17.25
C ALA A 247 -33.07 0.20 -18.22
N ARG A 248 -32.15 0.67 -19.06
CA ARG A 248 -31.39 -0.16 -20.02
C ARG A 248 -29.94 -0.41 -19.58
N GLU A 249 -29.53 0.13 -18.44
CA GLU A 249 -28.17 0.02 -17.93
C GLU A 249 -27.76 -1.44 -17.73
N GLN A 250 -28.66 -2.27 -17.19
CA GLN A 250 -28.38 -3.68 -16.94
C GLN A 250 -28.15 -4.48 -18.24
N GLU A 251 -28.90 -4.16 -19.28
CA GLU A 251 -28.81 -4.76 -20.61
C GLU A 251 -27.53 -4.30 -21.33
N ALA A 252 -27.22 -3.00 -21.25
CA ALA A 252 -25.97 -2.44 -21.76
C ALA A 252 -24.75 -3.06 -21.09
N LEU A 253 -24.78 -3.26 -19.76
CA LEU A 253 -23.72 -3.91 -19.01
C LEU A 253 -23.59 -5.41 -19.34
N ALA A 254 -24.67 -6.09 -19.71
CA ALA A 254 -24.65 -7.49 -20.12
C ALA A 254 -24.07 -7.70 -21.53
N GLY A 255 -24.13 -6.67 -22.38
CA GLY A 255 -23.57 -6.69 -23.74
C GLY A 255 -22.04 -6.50 -23.81
N LEU A 256 -21.38 -6.21 -22.70
CA LEU A 256 -19.93 -5.98 -22.65
C LEU A 256 -19.16 -7.30 -22.61
N ALA A 257 -18.06 -7.40 -23.36
CA ALA A 257 -17.25 -8.62 -23.40
C ALA A 257 -16.34 -8.70 -22.16
N PRO A 258 -16.47 -9.76 -21.31
CA PRO A 258 -15.70 -9.89 -20.07
C PRO A 258 -14.19 -9.81 -20.27
N GLY A 259 -13.48 -9.27 -19.27
CA GLY A 259 -12.01 -9.20 -19.25
C GLY A 259 -11.39 -8.14 -20.18
N SER A 260 -12.20 -7.38 -20.92
CA SER A 260 -11.73 -6.24 -21.73
C SER A 260 -11.90 -4.92 -20.98
N PRO A 261 -11.00 -3.92 -21.20
CA PRO A 261 -11.17 -2.59 -20.64
C PRO A 261 -12.39 -1.86 -21.22
N VAL A 262 -13.15 -1.16 -20.36
CA VAL A 262 -14.34 -0.39 -20.74
C VAL A 262 -14.15 1.07 -20.31
N ALA A 263 -14.28 2.01 -21.24
CA ALA A 263 -14.40 3.43 -20.89
C ALA A 263 -15.84 3.76 -20.48
N VAL A 264 -16.02 4.38 -19.31
CA VAL A 264 -17.33 4.92 -18.91
C VAL A 264 -17.30 6.44 -19.06
N ARG A 265 -18.18 6.97 -19.92
CA ARG A 265 -18.29 8.42 -20.21
C ARG A 265 -19.74 8.90 -20.10
N GLY A 266 -19.91 10.22 -20.08
CA GLY A 266 -21.23 10.84 -19.92
C GLY A 266 -21.79 10.71 -18.50
N GLY A 267 -23.04 11.11 -18.31
CA GLY A 267 -23.75 11.06 -17.03
C GLY A 267 -23.22 12.03 -15.97
N ASP A 268 -23.92 12.12 -14.84
CA ASP A 268 -23.40 12.80 -13.65
C ASP A 268 -22.28 11.97 -12.98
N PRO A 269 -21.38 12.61 -12.20
CA PRO A 269 -20.25 11.92 -11.55
C PRO A 269 -20.67 10.76 -10.64
N GLY A 270 -21.81 10.86 -9.96
CA GLY A 270 -22.30 9.81 -9.07
C GLY A 270 -22.71 8.57 -9.85
N ARG A 271 -23.50 8.76 -10.90
CA ARG A 271 -23.92 7.67 -11.79
C ARG A 271 -22.72 6.97 -12.45
N ARG A 272 -21.69 7.72 -12.87
CA ARG A 272 -20.44 7.11 -13.38
C ARG A 272 -19.79 6.18 -12.37
N LEU A 273 -19.69 6.60 -11.11
CA LEU A 273 -19.05 5.78 -10.07
C LEU A 273 -19.86 4.51 -9.77
N VAL A 274 -21.18 4.60 -9.73
CA VAL A 274 -22.05 3.43 -9.52
C VAL A 274 -21.86 2.41 -10.65
N VAL A 275 -21.88 2.87 -11.91
CA VAL A 275 -21.70 1.98 -13.07
C VAL A 275 -20.30 1.36 -13.09
N ALA A 276 -19.28 2.16 -12.79
CA ALA A 276 -17.91 1.71 -12.64
C ALA A 276 -17.77 0.62 -11.57
N ALA A 277 -18.39 0.80 -10.40
CA ALA A 277 -18.38 -0.18 -9.33
C ALA A 277 -18.99 -1.52 -9.77
N LYS A 278 -20.13 -1.46 -10.49
CA LYS A 278 -20.78 -2.64 -11.06
C LYS A 278 -19.87 -3.37 -12.07
N LEU A 279 -19.14 -2.65 -12.90
CA LEU A 279 -18.18 -3.20 -13.85
C LEU A 279 -16.98 -3.86 -13.16
N LEU A 280 -16.38 -3.20 -12.17
CA LEU A 280 -15.25 -3.74 -11.40
C LEU A 280 -15.63 -5.05 -10.71
N ARG A 281 -16.82 -5.12 -10.09
CA ARG A 281 -17.35 -6.36 -9.45
C ARG A 281 -17.55 -7.51 -10.44
N ARG A 282 -17.80 -7.20 -11.71
CA ARG A 282 -17.92 -8.18 -12.79
C ARG A 282 -16.57 -8.53 -13.42
N GLY A 283 -15.45 -8.02 -12.88
CA GLY A 283 -14.10 -8.32 -13.34
C GLY A 283 -13.64 -7.51 -14.55
N PHE A 284 -14.32 -6.41 -14.90
CA PHE A 284 -13.88 -5.51 -15.96
C PHE A 284 -12.81 -4.55 -15.46
N ALA A 285 -11.82 -4.25 -16.32
CA ALA A 285 -10.97 -3.10 -16.12
C ALA A 285 -11.74 -1.85 -16.59
N VAL A 286 -11.95 -0.88 -15.71
CA VAL A 286 -12.62 0.37 -16.08
C VAL A 286 -11.58 1.48 -16.23
N VAL A 287 -11.73 2.25 -17.31
CA VAL A 287 -10.85 3.34 -17.76
C VAL A 287 -11.66 4.57 -18.14
#